data_AF-A0A0Q6AIR7-F1
#
_entry.id   AF-A0A0Q6AIR7-F1
#
_cell.length_a   1.000
_cell.length_b   1.000
_cell.length_c   1.000
_cell.angle_alpha   90.00
_cell.angle_beta   90.00
_cell.angle_gamma   90.00
#
_symmetry.space_group_name_H-M   'P 1'
#
loop_
_entity.id
_entity.type
_entity.pdbx_description
1 polymer ?
#
loop_
_entity_poly.entity_id
_entity_poly.type
_entity_poly.pdbx_seq_one_letter_code
_entity_poly.pdbx_strand_id
1 'polypeptide(L)'
;MARPYSRAQALQNAAFLKELARTGNARDAARTLGLNRSMLTKRRNADPDFAQRWEGALALAAAALADTNVSPDDARLVRSKGRLQLRATRARHIDTAAEQAFLRALTATANVRLAASAAGFAHSSFYARARRHPGFAREMRLALAVGAERLEMALLESGLPEANVHDQWRHNDPPPIEPMTVQQAMQLIGWNDRRQKELVNPAFGPKRGESNAAWKDRCARECRVAWLLDEEDRLLVSYAQLEWRRGGRREEWEPLTPDEDLLAAIKRVRWGKASR
;
A
#
# COMPACT_ATOMS: atom_id res chain seq x y z
N MET A 1 -44.76 -35.09 -20.00
CA MET A 1 -43.37 -35.53 -20.23
C MET A 1 -42.54 -34.33 -20.66
N ALA A 2 -41.39 -34.08 -20.04
CA ALA A 2 -40.54 -32.94 -20.40
C ALA A 2 -40.01 -33.10 -21.84
N ARG A 3 -39.96 -32.00 -22.60
CA ARG A 3 -39.41 -32.01 -23.96
C ARG A 3 -37.93 -32.41 -23.91
N PRO A 4 -37.47 -33.36 -24.74
CA PRO A 4 -36.07 -33.78 -24.72
C PRO A 4 -35.16 -32.60 -25.05
N TYR A 5 -34.01 -32.52 -24.36
CA TYR A 5 -33.01 -31.50 -24.62
C TYR A 5 -32.50 -31.58 -26.07
N SER A 6 -32.17 -30.44 -26.65
CA SER A 6 -31.42 -30.45 -27.90
C SER A 6 -30.04 -31.06 -27.69
N ARG A 7 -29.42 -31.59 -28.76
CA ARG A 7 -28.07 -32.20 -28.69
C ARG A 7 -27.04 -31.27 -28.05
N ALA A 8 -27.10 -29.97 -28.36
CA ALA A 8 -26.22 -28.97 -27.77
C ALA A 8 -26.46 -28.80 -26.26
N GLN A 9 -27.72 -28.81 -25.82
CA GLN A 9 -28.08 -28.72 -24.40
C GLN A 9 -27.66 -29.96 -23.62
N ALA A 10 -27.77 -31.15 -24.22
CA ALA A 10 -27.32 -32.39 -23.61
C ALA A 10 -25.79 -32.40 -23.39
N LEU A 11 -25.01 -31.92 -24.36
CA LEU A 11 -23.56 -31.77 -24.22
C LEU A 11 -23.16 -30.75 -23.14
N GLN A 12 -23.86 -29.61 -23.09
CA GLN A 12 -23.65 -28.62 -22.01
C GLN A 12 -23.93 -29.21 -20.63
N ASN A 13 -25.02 -29.96 -20.50
CA ASN A 13 -25.40 -30.62 -19.24
C ASN A 13 -24.35 -31.66 -18.84
N ALA A 14 -23.86 -32.47 -19.77
CA ALA A 14 -22.82 -33.46 -19.51
C ALA A 14 -21.48 -32.82 -19.08
N ALA A 15 -21.04 -31.77 -19.78
CA ALA A 15 -19.83 -31.03 -19.42
C ALA A 15 -19.95 -30.40 -18.02
N PHE A 16 -21.12 -29.83 -17.72
CA PHE A 16 -21.41 -29.25 -16.40
C PHE A 16 -21.37 -30.30 -15.28
N LEU A 17 -22.00 -31.46 -15.47
CA LEU A 17 -22.01 -32.54 -14.47
C LEU A 17 -20.60 -33.08 -14.20
N LYS A 18 -19.75 -33.15 -15.23
CA LYS A 18 -18.34 -33.54 -15.08
C LYS A 18 -17.55 -32.54 -14.22
N GLU A 19 -17.69 -31.24 -14.47
CA GLU A 19 -17.03 -30.21 -13.65
C GLU A 19 -17.61 -30.12 -12.23
N LEU A 20 -18.92 -30.38 -12.08
CA LEU A 20 -19.57 -30.44 -10.78
C LEU A 20 -19.02 -31.60 -9.94
N ALA A 21 -18.84 -32.79 -10.54
CA ALA A 21 -18.24 -33.94 -9.87
C ALA A 21 -16.79 -33.71 -9.46
N ARG A 22 -16.05 -32.86 -10.18
CA ARG A 22 -14.65 -32.51 -9.86
C ARG A 22 -14.54 -31.49 -8.73
N THR A 23 -15.45 -30.52 -8.67
CA THR A 23 -15.29 -29.33 -7.80
C THR A 23 -16.24 -29.32 -6.60
N GLY A 24 -17.37 -30.03 -6.67
CA GLY A 24 -18.44 -29.94 -5.67
C GLY A 24 -19.15 -28.58 -5.59
N ASN A 25 -18.78 -27.61 -6.44
CA ASN A 25 -19.30 -26.24 -6.39
C ASN A 25 -19.98 -25.85 -7.70
N ALA A 26 -21.30 -25.88 -7.72
CA ALA A 26 -22.09 -25.55 -8.91
C ALA A 26 -21.88 -24.13 -9.46
N ARG A 27 -21.53 -23.15 -8.60
CA ARG A 27 -21.25 -21.78 -9.06
C ARG A 27 -19.91 -21.73 -9.79
N ASP A 28 -18.94 -22.49 -9.31
CA ASP A 28 -17.60 -22.55 -9.88
C ASP A 28 -17.61 -23.36 -11.19
N ALA A 29 -18.22 -24.55 -11.18
CA ALA A 29 -18.41 -25.36 -12.38
C ALA A 29 -19.12 -24.60 -13.52
N ALA A 30 -20.16 -23.83 -13.20
CA ALA A 30 -20.84 -22.99 -14.19
C ALA A 30 -19.95 -21.85 -14.71
N ARG A 31 -19.15 -21.22 -13.85
CA ARG A 31 -18.21 -20.16 -14.24
C ARG A 31 -17.12 -20.70 -15.17
N THR A 32 -16.52 -21.84 -14.84
CA THR A 32 -15.46 -22.49 -15.62
C THR A 32 -15.92 -22.79 -17.05
N LEU A 33 -17.18 -23.19 -17.21
CA LEU A 33 -17.77 -23.50 -18.52
C LEU A 33 -18.43 -22.29 -19.21
N GLY A 34 -18.40 -21.11 -18.60
CA GLY A 34 -19.09 -19.92 -19.13
C GLY A 34 -20.61 -20.06 -19.18
N LEU A 35 -21.20 -20.95 -18.40
CA LEU A 35 -22.64 -21.22 -18.40
C LEU A 35 -23.35 -20.42 -17.30
N ASN A 36 -24.57 -19.97 -17.59
CA ASN A 36 -25.41 -19.30 -16.60
C ASN A 36 -25.95 -20.31 -15.57
N ARG A 37 -25.53 -20.19 -14.31
CA ARG A 37 -25.97 -21.05 -13.19
C ARG A 37 -27.48 -21.06 -13.00
N SER A 38 -28.16 -19.92 -13.17
CA SER A 38 -29.62 -19.83 -13.01
C SER A 38 -30.38 -20.63 -14.07
N MET A 39 -29.86 -20.70 -15.29
CA MET A 39 -30.41 -21.56 -16.35
C MET A 39 -30.28 -23.04 -15.98
N LEU A 40 -29.12 -23.46 -15.48
CA LEU A 40 -28.87 -24.84 -15.06
C LEU A 40 -29.77 -25.26 -13.88
N THR A 41 -30.01 -24.35 -12.93
CA THR A 41 -30.99 -24.57 -11.84
C THR A 41 -32.42 -24.69 -12.37
N LYS A 42 -32.83 -23.89 -13.36
CA LYS A 42 -34.14 -24.04 -14.01
C LYS A 42 -34.28 -25.40 -14.71
N ARG A 43 -33.23 -25.86 -15.41
CA ARG A 43 -33.19 -27.20 -16.04
C ARG A 43 -33.35 -28.31 -14.99
N ARG A 44 -32.62 -28.22 -13.88
CA ARG A 44 -32.73 -29.15 -12.75
C ARG A 44 -34.15 -29.23 -12.19
N ASN A 45 -34.85 -28.10 -12.09
CA ASN A 45 -36.21 -28.10 -11.57
C ASN A 45 -37.24 -28.68 -12.56
N ALA A 46 -36.95 -28.63 -13.86
CA ALA A 46 -37.85 -29.10 -14.92
C ALA A 46 -37.64 -30.58 -15.30
N ASP A 47 -36.43 -31.11 -15.08
CA ASP A 47 -36.03 -32.46 -15.50
C ASP A 47 -35.52 -33.31 -14.31
N PRO A 48 -36.29 -34.32 -13.89
CA PRO A 48 -35.90 -35.23 -12.81
C PRO A 48 -34.63 -36.04 -13.09
N ASP A 49 -34.35 -36.45 -14.33
CA ASP A 49 -33.14 -37.23 -14.66
C ASP A 49 -31.89 -36.37 -14.51
N PHE A 50 -31.94 -35.14 -15.02
CA PHE A 50 -30.85 -34.18 -14.82
C PHE A 50 -30.64 -33.84 -13.34
N ALA A 51 -31.72 -33.75 -12.55
CA ALA A 51 -31.63 -33.55 -11.10
C ALA A 51 -30.95 -34.74 -10.40
N GLN A 52 -31.30 -35.97 -10.77
CA GLN A 52 -30.70 -37.17 -10.19
C GLN A 52 -29.19 -37.27 -10.51
N ARG A 53 -28.81 -36.98 -11.76
CA ARG A 53 -27.39 -36.94 -12.16
C ARG A 53 -26.61 -35.82 -11.48
N TRP A 54 -27.26 -34.69 -11.21
CA TRP A 54 -26.67 -33.59 -10.44
C TRP A 54 -26.36 -34.02 -9.00
N GLU A 55 -27.31 -34.66 -8.33
CA GLU A 55 -27.08 -35.19 -6.98
C GLU A 55 -25.99 -36.28 -6.97
N GLY A 56 -25.97 -37.16 -7.98
CA GLY A 56 -24.89 -38.14 -8.15
C GLY A 56 -23.51 -37.50 -8.33
N ALA A 57 -23.42 -36.41 -9.11
CA ALA A 57 -22.17 -35.66 -9.26
C ALA A 57 -21.72 -35.02 -7.94
N LEU A 58 -22.65 -34.46 -7.14
CA LEU A 58 -22.34 -33.93 -5.81
C LEU A 58 -21.85 -35.02 -4.85
N ALA A 59 -22.47 -36.21 -4.88
CA ALA A 59 -22.04 -37.35 -4.08
C ALA A 59 -20.62 -37.82 -4.43
N LEU A 60 -20.29 -37.90 -5.73
CA LEU A 60 -18.93 -38.23 -6.18
C LEU A 60 -17.90 -37.19 -5.73
N ALA A 61 -18.23 -35.89 -5.83
CA ALA A 61 -17.37 -34.82 -5.35
C ALA A 61 -17.15 -34.90 -3.83
N ALA A 62 -18.22 -35.18 -3.07
CA ALA A 62 -18.15 -35.34 -1.62
C ALA A 62 -17.26 -36.54 -1.23
N ALA A 63 -17.39 -37.68 -1.93
CA ALA A 63 -16.55 -38.85 -1.71
C ALA A 63 -15.07 -38.56 -2.01
N ALA A 64 -14.77 -37.91 -3.14
CA ALA A 64 -13.40 -37.53 -3.50
C ALA A 64 -12.77 -36.55 -2.48
N LEU A 65 -13.55 -35.60 -1.96
CA LEU A 65 -13.10 -34.67 -0.92
C LEU A 65 -12.92 -35.34 0.44
N ALA A 66 -13.74 -36.34 0.76
CA ALA A 66 -13.62 -37.12 2.00
C ALA A 66 -12.38 -38.05 1.99
N ASP A 67 -12.01 -38.57 0.82
CA ASP A 67 -10.82 -39.40 0.62
C ASP A 67 -9.52 -38.56 0.63
N THR A 68 -9.64 -37.25 0.42
CA THR A 68 -8.54 -36.32 0.64
C THR A 68 -8.39 -36.12 2.14
N ASN A 69 -7.34 -36.68 2.73
CA ASN A 69 -7.02 -36.61 4.16
C ASN A 69 -6.66 -35.17 4.59
N VAL A 70 -7.63 -34.27 4.54
CA VAL A 70 -7.54 -32.88 5.02
C VAL A 70 -7.88 -32.92 6.49
N SER A 71 -6.90 -32.60 7.34
CA SER A 71 -7.12 -32.46 8.78
C SER A 71 -8.30 -31.50 9.02
N PRO A 72 -9.35 -31.92 9.76
CA PRO A 72 -10.59 -31.15 9.95
C PRO A 72 -10.41 -29.85 10.74
N ASP A 73 -9.19 -29.55 11.20
CA ASP A 73 -8.89 -28.43 12.10
C ASP A 73 -8.81 -27.06 11.39
N ASP A 74 -8.76 -27.04 10.04
CA ASP A 74 -8.47 -25.82 9.27
C ASP A 74 -9.67 -25.17 8.56
N ALA A 75 -10.89 -25.66 8.77
CA ALA A 75 -12.09 -25.06 8.17
C ALA A 75 -13.13 -24.71 9.24
N ARG A 76 -13.25 -23.42 9.58
CA ARG A 76 -14.25 -22.96 10.54
C ARG A 76 -15.52 -22.49 9.82
N LEU A 77 -16.67 -22.87 10.36
CA LEU A 77 -17.97 -22.32 9.96
C LEU A 77 -18.14 -20.93 10.58
N VAL A 78 -18.15 -19.88 9.74
CA VAL A 78 -18.40 -18.50 10.15
C VAL A 78 -19.77 -18.07 9.66
N ARG A 79 -20.61 -17.54 10.55
CA ARG A 79 -21.77 -16.74 10.14
C ARG A 79 -21.29 -15.34 9.76
N SER A 80 -21.39 -14.99 8.49
CA SER A 80 -21.12 -13.62 8.01
C SER A 80 -22.32 -13.14 7.20
N LYS A 81 -22.83 -11.94 7.52
CA LYS A 81 -24.02 -11.35 6.88
C LYS A 81 -25.21 -12.32 6.81
N GLY A 82 -25.48 -13.03 7.91
CA GLY A 82 -26.61 -13.97 8.03
C GLY A 82 -26.46 -15.31 7.29
N ARG A 83 -25.33 -15.57 6.60
CA ARG A 83 -25.08 -16.83 5.87
C ARG A 83 -23.97 -17.63 6.53
N LEU A 84 -24.14 -18.96 6.61
CA LEU A 84 -23.05 -19.87 6.99
C LEU A 84 -22.03 -19.93 5.84
N GLN A 85 -20.79 -19.56 6.14
CA GLN A 85 -19.65 -19.65 5.24
C GLN A 85 -18.64 -20.62 5.83
N LEU A 86 -18.26 -21.64 5.06
CA LEU A 86 -17.06 -22.42 5.37
C LEU A 86 -15.85 -21.58 4.97
N ARG A 87 -15.03 -21.17 5.93
CA ARG A 87 -13.79 -20.45 5.67
C ARG A 87 -12.63 -21.34 6.03
N ALA A 88 -11.77 -21.62 5.04
CA ALA A 88 -10.44 -22.13 5.30
C ALA A 88 -9.70 -21.07 6.13
N THR A 89 -9.40 -21.39 7.38
CA THR A 89 -8.42 -20.63 8.13
C THR A 89 -7.08 -20.95 7.51
N ARG A 90 -6.59 -20.10 6.59
CA ARG A 90 -5.15 -19.92 6.44
C ARG A 90 -4.64 -19.23 7.70
N ALA A 91 -4.72 -19.91 8.83
CA ALA A 91 -3.95 -19.52 9.99
C ALA A 91 -2.51 -19.84 9.61
N ARG A 92 -1.77 -18.82 9.16
CA ARG A 92 -0.32 -18.91 9.14
C ARG A 92 0.07 -19.05 10.61
N HIS A 93 0.16 -20.29 11.09
CA HIS A 93 0.60 -20.58 12.44
C HIS A 93 2.12 -20.40 12.46
N ILE A 94 2.66 -19.86 13.56
CA ILE A 94 4.11 -19.80 13.74
C ILE A 94 4.56 -21.24 14.03
N ASP A 95 5.02 -21.92 12.99
CA ASP A 95 5.68 -23.21 13.11
C ASP A 95 7.13 -23.06 13.56
N THR A 96 7.79 -24.17 13.84
CA THR A 96 9.19 -24.17 14.31
C THR A 96 10.14 -23.56 13.27
N ALA A 97 9.86 -23.71 11.97
CA ALA A 97 10.67 -23.11 10.91
C ALA A 97 10.60 -21.57 10.97
N ALA A 98 9.40 -21.02 11.16
CA ALA A 98 9.20 -19.59 11.35
C ALA A 98 9.87 -19.07 12.63
N GLU A 99 9.81 -19.82 13.74
CA GLU A 99 10.53 -19.47 14.97
C GLU A 99 12.04 -19.41 14.75
N GLN A 100 12.60 -20.40 14.08
CA GLN A 100 14.04 -20.44 13.79
C GLN A 100 14.47 -19.34 12.83
N ALA A 101 13.69 -19.06 11.78
CA ALA A 101 13.95 -17.96 10.87
C ALA A 101 13.94 -16.61 11.61
N PHE A 102 12.95 -16.42 12.48
CA PHE A 102 12.84 -15.23 13.33
C PHE A 102 14.03 -15.10 14.27
N LEU A 103 14.37 -16.13 15.04
CA LEU A 103 15.47 -16.08 16.01
C LEU A 103 16.82 -15.85 15.33
N ARG A 104 17.09 -16.50 14.18
CA ARG A 104 18.29 -16.26 13.38
C ARG A 104 18.42 -14.81 12.95
N ALA A 105 17.35 -14.23 12.41
CA ALA A 105 17.32 -12.84 12.00
C ALA A 105 17.44 -11.89 13.20
N LEU A 106 16.84 -12.24 14.34
CA LEU A 106 16.90 -11.43 15.56
C LEU A 106 18.31 -11.40 16.13
N THR A 107 19.00 -12.54 16.19
CA THR A 107 20.41 -12.62 16.59
C THR A 107 21.34 -11.83 15.66
N ALA A 108 21.01 -11.71 14.38
CA ALA A 108 21.84 -10.97 13.43
C ALA A 108 21.64 -9.45 13.51
N THR A 109 20.45 -8.98 13.88
CA THR A 109 20.03 -7.58 13.66
C THR A 109 19.53 -6.85 14.91
N ALA A 110 19.24 -7.58 15.99
CA ALA A 110 18.52 -7.12 17.19
C ALA A 110 17.20 -6.36 16.92
N ASN A 111 16.68 -6.38 15.68
CA ASN A 111 15.50 -5.62 15.28
C ASN A 111 14.31 -6.56 15.12
N VAL A 112 13.40 -6.53 16.10
CA VAL A 112 12.22 -7.41 16.13
C VAL A 112 11.32 -7.25 14.91
N ARG A 113 11.17 -6.03 14.37
CA ARG A 113 10.31 -5.78 13.19
C ARG A 113 10.93 -6.39 11.94
N LEU A 114 12.23 -6.21 11.76
CA LEU A 114 12.97 -6.77 10.63
C LEU A 114 13.01 -8.30 10.70
N ALA A 115 13.30 -8.86 11.88
CA ALA A 115 13.29 -10.29 12.11
C ALA A 115 11.92 -10.93 11.86
N ALA A 116 10.84 -10.28 12.29
CA ALA A 116 9.48 -10.76 12.04
C ALA A 116 9.13 -10.73 10.53
N SER A 117 9.57 -9.68 9.82
CA SER A 117 9.44 -9.58 8.37
C SER A 117 10.17 -10.72 7.66
N ALA A 118 11.40 -11.05 8.10
CA ALA A 118 12.18 -12.18 7.56
C ALA A 118 11.49 -13.53 7.75
N ALA A 119 10.73 -13.71 8.84
CA ALA A 119 9.91 -14.90 9.07
C ALA A 119 8.53 -14.85 8.35
N GLY A 120 8.15 -13.71 7.76
CA GLY A 120 6.88 -13.55 7.05
C GLY A 120 5.66 -13.34 7.96
N PHE A 121 5.86 -12.78 9.16
CA PHE A 121 4.82 -12.51 10.17
C PHE A 121 4.86 -11.07 10.68
N ALA A 122 3.77 -10.63 11.30
CA ALA A 122 3.78 -9.38 12.06
C ALA A 122 4.55 -9.56 13.38
N HIS A 123 5.30 -8.53 13.79
CA HIS A 123 6.05 -8.54 15.05
C HIS A 123 5.16 -8.83 16.29
N SER A 124 3.91 -8.38 16.28
CA SER A 124 2.94 -8.64 17.35
C SER A 124 2.66 -10.14 17.55
N SER A 125 2.76 -10.95 16.49
CA SER A 125 2.58 -12.40 16.55
C SER A 125 3.67 -13.08 17.39
N PHE A 126 4.92 -12.62 17.30
CA PHE A 126 6.03 -13.16 18.11
C PHE A 126 5.97 -12.72 19.58
N TYR A 127 5.50 -11.50 19.88
CA TYR A 127 5.22 -11.11 21.26
C TYR A 127 4.05 -11.90 21.86
N ALA A 128 3.01 -12.20 21.07
CA ALA A 128 1.93 -13.08 21.51
C ALA A 128 2.44 -14.51 21.77
N ARG A 129 3.35 -15.01 20.91
CA ARG A 129 4.02 -16.31 21.09
C ARG A 129 4.86 -16.34 22.37
N ALA A 130 5.71 -15.35 22.59
CA ALA A 130 6.55 -15.25 23.79
C ALA A 130 5.73 -15.23 25.10
N ARG A 131 4.58 -14.54 25.11
CA ARG A 131 3.67 -14.56 26.28
C ARG A 131 3.08 -15.93 26.57
N ARG A 132 2.88 -16.77 25.55
CA ARG A 132 2.27 -18.11 25.69
C ARG A 132 3.29 -19.21 25.92
N HIS A 133 4.53 -19.03 25.43
CA HIS A 133 5.56 -20.06 25.43
C HIS A 133 6.84 -19.54 26.13
N PRO A 134 7.07 -19.90 27.41
CA PRO A 134 8.20 -19.39 28.18
C PRO A 134 9.56 -19.83 27.61
N GLY A 135 9.63 -21.02 26.98
CA GLY A 135 10.84 -21.48 26.28
C GLY A 135 11.22 -20.54 25.14
N PHE A 136 10.27 -20.22 24.26
CA PHE A 136 10.48 -19.26 23.17
C PHE A 136 10.84 -17.87 23.71
N ALA A 137 10.21 -17.41 24.80
CA ALA A 137 10.54 -16.14 25.42
C ALA A 137 11.98 -16.08 25.96
N ARG A 138 12.53 -17.20 26.43
CA ARG A 138 13.95 -17.29 26.82
C ARG A 138 14.85 -17.20 25.60
N GLU A 139 14.59 -17.97 24.56
CA GLU A 139 15.39 -17.94 23.32
C GLU A 139 15.35 -16.55 22.66
N MET A 140 14.19 -15.90 22.64
CA MET A 140 14.04 -14.54 22.12
C MET A 140 14.87 -13.51 22.92
N ARG A 141 14.94 -13.65 24.25
CA ARG A 141 15.79 -12.78 25.09
C ARG A 141 17.27 -13.03 24.84
N LEU A 142 17.69 -14.30 24.71
CA LEU A 142 19.07 -14.65 24.38
C LEU A 142 19.46 -14.12 23.00
N ALA A 143 18.59 -14.28 22.00
CA ALA A 143 18.81 -13.74 20.66
C ALA A 143 18.97 -12.22 20.64
N LEU A 144 18.18 -11.50 21.44
CA LEU A 144 18.33 -10.04 21.60
C LEU A 144 19.66 -9.66 22.25
N ALA A 145 20.09 -10.37 23.28
CA ALA A 145 21.37 -10.10 23.94
C ALA A 145 22.55 -10.31 22.98
N VAL A 146 22.58 -11.45 22.28
CA VAL A 146 23.63 -11.73 21.29
C VAL A 146 23.58 -10.74 20.13
N GLY A 147 22.39 -10.37 19.65
CA GLY A 147 22.24 -9.37 18.60
C GLY A 147 22.73 -7.98 19.01
N ALA A 148 22.50 -7.58 20.26
CA ALA A 148 23.00 -6.32 20.80
C ALA A 148 24.52 -6.29 20.86
N GLU A 149 25.14 -7.35 21.39
CA GLU A 149 26.61 -7.50 21.43
C GLU A 149 27.23 -7.43 20.02
N ARG A 150 26.59 -8.06 19.03
CA ARG A 150 27.04 -7.97 17.63
C ARG A 150 26.91 -6.56 17.05
N LEU A 151 25.83 -5.85 17.36
CA LEU A 151 25.66 -4.47 16.92
C LEU A 151 26.68 -3.54 17.58
N GLU A 152 26.99 -3.76 18.85
CA GLU A 152 28.05 -3.02 19.56
C GLU A 152 29.41 -3.27 18.93
N MET A 153 29.75 -4.53 18.64
CA MET A 153 30.98 -4.88 17.93
C MET A 153 31.04 -4.26 16.54
N ALA A 154 29.96 -4.35 15.76
CA ALA A 154 29.90 -3.74 14.43
C ALA A 154 30.02 -2.21 14.48
N LEU A 155 29.49 -1.57 15.53
CA LEU A 155 29.64 -0.13 15.74
C LEU A 155 31.09 0.23 16.07
N LEU A 156 31.76 -0.53 16.94
CA LEU A 156 33.18 -0.34 17.24
C LEU A 156 34.05 -0.54 15.99
N GLU A 157 33.78 -1.58 15.21
CA GLU A 157 34.44 -1.84 13.92
C GLU A 157 34.23 -0.68 12.95
N SER A 158 33.01 -0.12 12.87
CA SER A 158 32.72 1.03 11.99
C SER A 158 33.48 2.31 12.36
N GLY A 159 33.91 2.42 13.62
CA GLY A 159 34.73 3.53 14.11
C GLY A 159 36.22 3.40 13.80
N LEU A 160 36.68 2.24 13.30
CA LEU A 160 38.08 2.05 12.92
C LEU A 160 38.43 2.90 11.69
N PRO A 161 39.63 3.48 11.61
CA PRO A 161 40.08 4.23 10.43
C PRO A 161 39.94 3.41 9.13
N GLU A 162 40.18 2.11 9.21
CA GLU A 162 40.12 1.18 8.09
C GLU A 162 38.68 0.95 7.57
N ALA A 163 37.66 1.11 8.41
CA ALA A 163 36.28 0.86 8.04
C ALA A 163 35.74 1.86 7.00
N ASN A 164 36.33 3.05 6.95
CA ASN A 164 35.97 4.11 6.01
C ASN A 164 36.91 4.21 4.79
N VAL A 165 37.86 3.28 4.64
CA VAL A 165 38.85 3.29 3.53
C VAL A 165 38.18 3.24 2.15
N HIS A 166 36.96 2.71 2.07
CA HIS A 166 36.16 2.65 0.85
C HIS A 166 34.96 3.62 0.83
N ASP A 167 34.81 4.48 1.84
CA ASP A 167 33.76 5.50 1.90
C ASP A 167 34.08 6.75 1.06
N GLN A 168 35.06 6.63 0.17
CA GLN A 168 35.51 7.67 -0.77
C GLN A 168 34.39 8.25 -1.63
N TRP A 169 33.31 7.49 -1.86
CA TRP A 169 32.11 7.97 -2.56
C TRP A 169 31.28 8.99 -1.74
N ARG A 170 31.45 9.02 -0.41
CA ARG A 170 30.82 10.01 0.50
C ARG A 170 31.64 11.28 0.63
N HIS A 171 32.95 11.20 0.42
CA HIS A 171 33.84 12.36 0.35
C HIS A 171 33.80 12.94 -1.06
N ASN A 172 32.73 13.70 -1.32
CA ASN A 172 32.53 14.39 -2.58
C ASN A 172 33.22 15.77 -2.53
N ASP A 173 34.49 15.79 -2.12
CA ASP A 173 35.27 17.03 -2.17
C ASP A 173 35.28 17.50 -3.62
N PRO A 174 34.74 18.70 -3.91
CA PRO A 174 34.65 19.15 -5.28
C PRO A 174 36.09 19.26 -5.82
N PRO A 175 36.35 18.78 -7.05
CA PRO A 175 37.64 19.00 -7.67
C PRO A 175 37.93 20.51 -7.70
N PRO A 176 39.20 20.93 -7.59
CA PRO A 176 39.56 22.34 -7.64
C PRO A 176 38.99 22.95 -8.93
N ILE A 177 38.28 24.06 -8.78
CA ILE A 177 37.69 24.78 -9.91
C ILE A 177 38.85 25.32 -10.76
N GLU A 178 38.90 24.92 -12.03
CA GLU A 178 39.91 25.42 -12.96
C GLU A 178 39.83 26.96 -13.07
N PRO A 179 40.98 27.66 -13.21
CA PRO A 179 40.98 29.11 -13.35
C PRO A 179 40.19 29.51 -14.59
N MET A 180 39.22 30.39 -14.40
CA MET A 180 38.36 30.90 -15.45
C MET A 180 38.26 32.42 -15.35
N THR A 181 37.93 33.05 -16.47
CA THR A 181 37.65 34.48 -16.49
C THR A 181 36.37 34.80 -15.71
N VAL A 182 36.25 36.05 -15.23
CA VAL A 182 35.02 36.53 -14.57
C VAL A 182 33.79 36.32 -15.45
N GLN A 183 33.92 36.52 -16.77
CA GLN A 183 32.84 36.30 -17.73
C GLN A 183 32.38 34.83 -17.78
N GLN A 184 33.33 33.88 -17.81
CA GLN A 184 33.02 32.45 -17.78
C GLN A 184 32.35 32.06 -16.46
N ALA A 185 32.81 32.61 -15.33
CA ALA A 185 32.17 32.38 -14.03
C ALA A 185 30.71 32.88 -14.02
N MET A 186 30.45 34.09 -14.53
CA MET A 186 29.09 34.64 -14.64
C MET A 186 28.19 33.79 -15.54
N GLN A 187 28.71 33.24 -16.63
CA GLN A 187 27.96 32.34 -17.52
C GLN A 187 27.58 31.04 -16.81
N LEU A 188 28.52 30.39 -16.11
CA LEU A 188 28.27 29.16 -15.36
C LEU A 188 27.25 29.37 -14.23
N ILE A 189 27.35 30.49 -13.50
CA ILE A 189 26.37 30.87 -12.48
C ILE A 189 24.98 31.02 -13.11
N GLY A 190 24.87 31.71 -14.24
CA GLY A 190 23.60 31.87 -14.95
C GLY A 190 22.99 30.55 -15.44
N TRP A 191 23.82 29.62 -15.94
CA TRP A 191 23.35 28.29 -16.33
C TRP A 191 22.88 27.46 -15.15
N ASN A 192 23.59 27.53 -14.02
CA ASN A 192 23.22 26.79 -12.83
C ASN A 192 21.90 27.32 -12.21
N ASP A 193 21.74 28.64 -12.12
CA ASP A 193 20.50 29.28 -11.66
C ASP A 193 19.29 28.86 -12.52
N ARG A 194 19.47 28.84 -13.85
CA ARG A 194 18.46 28.33 -14.77
C ARG A 194 18.14 26.85 -14.52
N ARG A 195 19.15 26.00 -14.38
CA ARG A 195 18.97 24.56 -14.13
C ARG A 195 18.23 24.29 -12.81
N GLN A 196 18.58 25.02 -11.75
CA GLN A 196 17.91 24.91 -10.46
C GLN A 196 16.41 25.28 -10.57
N LYS A 197 16.11 26.37 -11.28
CA LYS A 197 14.72 26.78 -11.54
C LYS A 197 13.93 25.74 -12.34
N GLU A 198 14.56 25.09 -13.32
CA GLU A 198 13.95 24.00 -14.11
C GLU A 198 13.72 22.72 -13.28
N LEU A 199 14.60 22.40 -12.32
CA LEU A 199 14.41 21.27 -11.39
C LEU A 199 13.23 21.50 -10.45
N VAL A 200 13.09 22.71 -9.93
CA VAL A 200 11.99 23.10 -9.02
C VAL A 200 10.66 23.22 -9.78
N ASN A 201 10.70 23.80 -10.98
CA ASN A 201 9.55 23.93 -11.87
C ASN A 201 9.92 23.53 -13.30
N PRO A 202 9.56 22.30 -13.73
CA PRO A 202 9.83 21.80 -15.08
C PRO A 202 9.23 22.64 -16.22
N ALA A 203 8.27 23.54 -15.91
CA ALA A 203 7.62 24.43 -16.87
C ALA A 203 8.16 25.89 -16.83
N PHE A 204 9.27 26.14 -16.13
CA PHE A 204 9.88 27.47 -15.99
C PHE A 204 10.30 28.10 -17.33
N GLY A 205 10.82 27.27 -18.26
CA GLY A 205 11.28 27.73 -19.57
C GLY A 205 10.16 28.21 -20.51
N PRO A 206 10.50 28.95 -21.58
CA PRO A 206 9.56 29.29 -22.64
C PRO A 206 9.08 28.04 -23.36
N LYS A 207 7.77 27.96 -23.62
CA LYS A 207 7.18 26.86 -24.38
C LYS A 207 7.52 26.98 -25.86
N ARG A 208 7.56 25.86 -26.58
CA ARG A 208 7.84 25.84 -28.03
C ARG A 208 6.79 26.68 -28.76
N GLY A 209 7.21 27.75 -29.45
CA GLY A 209 6.34 28.69 -30.15
C GLY A 209 5.77 29.83 -29.29
N GLU A 210 6.11 29.90 -28.00
CA GLU A 210 5.74 31.00 -27.12
C GLU A 210 6.61 32.23 -27.40
N SER A 211 6.00 33.41 -27.50
CA SER A 211 6.75 34.66 -27.62
C SER A 211 7.37 35.06 -26.28
N ASN A 212 8.47 35.81 -26.31
CA ASN A 212 9.14 36.26 -25.09
C ASN A 212 8.21 37.11 -24.19
N ALA A 213 7.28 37.87 -24.78
CA ALA A 213 6.28 38.64 -24.04
C ALA A 213 5.27 37.72 -23.32
N ALA A 214 4.74 36.73 -24.02
CA ALA A 214 3.80 35.76 -23.44
C ALA A 214 4.44 34.95 -22.30
N TRP A 215 5.71 34.56 -22.45
CA TRP A 215 6.48 33.92 -21.39
C TRP A 215 6.62 34.81 -20.15
N LYS A 216 7.02 36.08 -20.32
CA LYS A 216 7.13 37.05 -19.23
C LYS A 216 5.80 37.28 -18.51
N ASP A 217 4.70 37.40 -19.24
CA ASP A 217 3.36 37.58 -18.67
C ASP A 217 2.90 36.35 -17.87
N ARG A 218 3.21 35.15 -18.36
CA ARG A 218 2.95 33.90 -17.63
C ARG A 218 3.75 33.83 -16.34
N CYS A 219 5.06 34.08 -16.40
CA CYS A 219 5.91 34.11 -15.21
C CYS A 219 5.43 35.15 -14.19
N ALA A 220 5.03 36.35 -14.66
CA ALA A 220 4.49 37.39 -13.78
C ALA A 220 3.17 36.95 -13.09
N ARG A 221 2.30 36.22 -13.80
CA ARG A 221 1.08 35.64 -13.22
C ARG A 221 1.39 34.55 -12.20
N GLU A 222 2.29 33.63 -12.52
CA GLU A 222 2.69 32.54 -11.63
C GLU A 222 3.35 33.08 -10.35
N CYS A 223 4.25 34.06 -10.46
CA CYS A 223 4.85 34.74 -9.30
C CYS A 223 3.80 35.47 -8.45
N ARG A 224 2.83 36.15 -9.08
CA ARG A 224 1.74 36.82 -8.36
C ARG A 224 0.86 35.84 -7.61
N VAL A 225 0.54 34.69 -8.21
CA VAL A 225 -0.24 33.62 -7.55
C VAL A 225 0.53 33.03 -6.38
N ALA A 226 1.82 32.69 -6.57
CA ALA A 226 2.66 32.16 -5.50
C ALA A 226 2.76 33.13 -4.31
N TRP A 227 2.91 34.43 -4.57
CA TRP A 227 2.93 35.46 -3.53
C TRP A 227 1.61 35.57 -2.77
N LEU A 228 0.47 35.44 -3.46
CA LEU A 228 -0.85 35.47 -2.82
C LEU A 228 -1.08 34.25 -1.93
N LEU A 229 -0.65 33.07 -2.36
CA LEU A 229 -0.76 31.82 -1.56
C LEU A 229 0.12 31.86 -0.32
N ASP A 230 1.35 32.35 -0.46
CA ASP A 230 2.28 32.52 0.67
C ASP A 230 1.76 33.54 1.70
N GLU A 231 1.10 34.62 1.24
CA GLU A 231 0.44 35.56 2.14
C GLU A 231 -0.77 34.94 2.85
N GLU A 232 -1.59 34.14 2.16
CA GLU A 232 -2.71 33.39 2.75
C GLU A 232 -2.23 32.38 3.80
N ASP A 233 -1.15 31.65 3.51
CA ASP A 233 -0.53 30.71 4.46
C ASP A 233 -0.01 31.43 5.71
N ARG A 234 0.65 32.59 5.57
CA ARG A 234 1.09 33.41 6.72
C ARG A 234 -0.08 33.89 7.56
N LEU A 235 -1.18 34.29 6.92
CA LEU A 235 -2.39 34.69 7.62
C LEU A 235 -3.00 33.50 8.37
N LEU A 236 -3.07 32.32 7.76
CA LEU A 236 -3.55 31.08 8.41
C LEU A 236 -2.68 30.69 9.61
N VAL A 237 -1.35 30.78 9.48
CA VAL A 237 -0.41 30.52 10.59
C VAL A 237 -0.60 31.54 11.71
N SER A 238 -0.72 32.83 11.39
CA SER A 238 -0.95 33.87 12.40
C SER A 238 -2.29 33.68 13.13
N TYR A 239 -3.32 33.24 12.40
CA TYR A 239 -4.64 32.91 12.93
C TYR A 239 -4.59 31.69 13.85
N ALA A 240 -3.93 30.60 13.43
CA ALA A 240 -3.74 29.41 14.25
C ALA A 240 -2.98 29.71 15.55
N GLN A 241 -1.99 30.61 15.51
CA GLN A 241 -1.26 31.08 16.69
C GLN A 241 -2.14 31.93 17.62
N LEU A 242 -3.03 32.78 17.08
CA LEU A 242 -4.01 33.56 17.83
C LEU A 242 -5.05 32.67 18.53
N GLU A 243 -5.56 31.66 17.84
CA GLU A 243 -6.48 30.66 18.39
C GLU A 243 -5.82 29.84 19.51
N TRP A 244 -4.56 29.42 19.33
CA TRP A 244 -3.76 28.78 20.38
C TRP A 244 -3.60 29.65 21.62
N ARG A 245 -3.30 30.94 21.45
CA ARG A 245 -3.19 31.90 22.56
C ARG A 245 -4.52 32.13 23.29
N ARG A 246 -5.66 31.91 22.62
CA ARG A 246 -7.02 31.98 23.20
C ARG A 246 -7.45 30.69 23.90
N GLY A 247 -6.60 29.65 23.91
CA GLY A 247 -6.86 28.39 24.63
C GLY A 247 -7.70 27.37 23.87
N GLY A 248 -7.90 27.55 22.56
CA GLY A 248 -8.66 26.61 21.72
C GLY A 248 -7.88 25.30 21.49
N ARG A 249 -8.37 24.18 22.04
CA ARG A 249 -7.95 22.83 21.63
C ARG A 249 -9.00 22.27 20.67
N ARG A 250 -8.69 22.15 19.38
CA ARG A 250 -9.52 21.38 18.44
C ARG A 250 -8.97 19.96 18.31
N GLU A 251 -9.82 18.97 18.51
CA GLU A 251 -9.50 17.54 18.33
C GLU A 251 -9.89 17.02 16.94
N GLU A 252 -10.60 17.81 16.12
CA GLU A 252 -11.05 17.40 14.79
C GLU A 252 -10.91 18.55 13.77
N TRP A 253 -10.46 18.21 12.55
CA TRP A 253 -10.26 19.17 11.46
C TRP A 253 -11.56 19.32 10.66
N GLU A 254 -12.22 20.47 10.76
CA GLU A 254 -13.29 20.87 9.86
C GLU A 254 -12.78 21.97 8.91
N PRO A 255 -13.03 21.87 7.59
CA PRO A 255 -12.67 22.93 6.65
C PRO A 255 -13.50 24.17 6.94
N LEU A 256 -12.83 25.27 7.33
CA LEU A 256 -13.47 26.58 7.49
C LEU A 256 -14.03 27.02 6.14
N THR A 257 -15.35 27.14 6.03
CA THR A 257 -15.93 28.13 5.12
C THR A 257 -15.57 29.50 5.70
N PRO A 258 -14.80 30.34 4.99
CA PRO A 258 -14.40 31.62 5.54
C PRO A 258 -15.65 32.46 5.80
N ASP A 259 -15.70 33.05 7.00
CA ASP A 259 -16.81 33.88 7.47
C ASP A 259 -17.12 35.00 6.45
N GLU A 260 -18.39 35.31 6.24
CA GLU A 260 -18.83 36.27 5.20
C GLU A 260 -18.16 37.64 5.38
N ASP A 261 -17.91 38.03 6.63
CA ASP A 261 -17.21 39.26 6.99
C ASP A 261 -15.73 39.26 6.59
N LEU A 262 -15.08 38.08 6.59
CA LEU A 262 -13.66 37.92 6.24
C LEU A 262 -13.48 37.89 4.72
N LEU A 263 -14.42 37.25 4.00
CA LEU A 263 -14.52 37.37 2.54
C LEU A 263 -14.83 38.81 2.10
N ALA A 264 -15.64 39.55 2.85
CA ALA A 264 -15.93 40.96 2.60
C ALA A 264 -14.70 41.86 2.85
N ALA A 265 -13.90 41.58 3.89
CA ALA A 265 -12.65 42.29 4.18
C ALA A 265 -11.59 42.07 3.08
N ILE A 266 -11.41 40.82 2.63
CA ILE A 266 -10.49 40.48 1.53
C ILE A 266 -10.96 41.15 0.22
N LYS A 267 -12.27 41.21 -0.06
CA LYS A 267 -12.81 41.94 -1.21
C LYS A 267 -12.58 43.45 -1.12
N ARG A 268 -12.67 44.09 0.06
CA ARG A 268 -12.37 45.54 0.21
C ARG A 268 -10.89 45.86 -0.10
N VAL A 269 -9.96 45.02 0.34
CA VAL A 269 -8.52 45.19 0.05
C VAL A 269 -8.23 45.01 -1.45
N ARG A 270 -8.96 44.10 -2.10
CA ARG A 270 -8.80 43.78 -3.53
C ARG A 270 -9.30 44.87 -4.50
N TRP A 271 -10.20 45.76 -4.06
CA TRP A 271 -10.80 46.82 -4.90
C TRP A 271 -10.50 48.26 -4.44
N GLY A 272 -9.80 48.47 -3.31
CA GLY A 272 -9.47 49.80 -2.76
C GLY A 272 -8.26 50.51 -3.39
N LYS A 273 -7.61 49.96 -4.41
CA LYS A 273 -6.46 50.58 -5.12
C LYS A 273 -6.77 50.93 -6.59
N ALA A 274 -7.99 51.38 -6.88
CA ALA A 274 -8.38 51.89 -8.21
C ALA A 274 -8.82 53.37 -8.19
N SER A 275 -8.56 54.12 -7.13
CA SER A 275 -8.82 55.57 -7.09
C SER A 275 -7.72 56.32 -6.34
N ARG A 276 -6.64 56.62 -7.05
CA ARG A 276 -5.87 57.86 -6.97
C ARG A 276 -4.98 57.98 -8.19
#